data_AF-A0A0B3AKC1-F1
#
_entry.id   AF-A0A0B3AKC1-F1
#
_cell.length_a   1.000
_cell.length_b   1.000
_cell.length_c   1.000
_cell.angle_alpha   90.00
_cell.angle_beta   90.00
_cell.angle_gamma   90.00
#
_symmetry.space_group_name_H-M   'P 1'
#
loop_
_entity.id
_entity.type
_entity.pdbx_description
1 polymer ?
#
loop_
_entity_poly.entity_id
_entity_poly.type
_entity_poly.pdbx_seq_one_letter_code
_entity_poly.pdbx_strand_id
1 'polypeptide(L)'
;MKGLELPINMIVVVAIAVLVLVVVAAFFSGWLVGGTGTIATSAAYSNGCNTLRSVYGCDTASVTAITISGYNPFNRPSTSTAPFAGENLGVACNENFKTTMTPEACARTCGCGTASTP
;
A
#
# COMPACT_ATOMS: atom_id res chain seq x y z
N MET A 1 30.14 28.78 40.18
CA MET A 1 29.97 27.94 38.97
C MET A 1 30.50 28.75 37.81
N LYS A 2 31.64 28.38 37.23
CA LYS A 2 32.24 29.14 36.13
C LYS A 2 31.47 28.75 34.86
N GLY A 3 30.69 29.67 34.32
CA GLY A 3 30.08 29.50 33.00
C GLY A 3 31.21 29.39 31.99
N LEU A 4 31.33 28.23 31.35
CA LEU A 4 32.13 28.09 30.14
C LEU A 4 31.39 28.88 29.07
N GLU A 5 31.79 30.13 28.87
CA GLU A 5 31.41 30.89 27.69
C GLU A 5 31.99 30.14 26.49
N LEU A 6 31.17 29.34 25.82
CA LEU A 6 31.60 28.67 24.61
C LEU A 6 31.82 29.75 23.54
N PRO A 7 33.01 29.82 22.94
CA PRO A 7 33.26 30.70 21.81
C PRO A 7 32.19 30.48 20.75
N ILE A 8 31.67 31.56 20.17
CA ILE A 8 30.60 31.53 19.15
C ILE A 8 30.90 30.51 18.03
N ASN A 9 32.17 30.35 17.66
CA ASN A 9 32.60 29.40 16.64
C ASN A 9 32.27 27.94 17.00
N MET A 10 32.30 27.56 18.28
CA MET A 10 31.94 26.22 18.73
C MET A 10 30.43 25.96 18.61
N ILE A 11 29.60 26.97 18.88
CA ILE A 11 28.14 26.86 18.76
C ILE A 11 27.76 26.58 17.30
N VAL A 12 28.41 27.26 16.35
CA VAL A 12 28.17 27.07 14.91
C VAL A 12 28.55 25.65 14.48
N VAL A 13 29.69 25.14 14.94
CA VAL A 13 30.14 23.77 14.62
C VAL A 13 29.17 22.71 15.14
N VAL A 14 28.68 22.88 16.38
CA VAL A 14 27.70 21.95 16.98
C VAL A 14 26.38 21.99 16.21
N ALA A 15 25.90 23.18 15.83
CA ALA A 15 24.67 23.31 15.05
C ALA A 15 24.75 22.61 13.69
N ILE A 16 25.88 22.73 12.98
CA ILE A 16 26.11 22.05 11.70
C ILE A 16 26.18 20.54 11.90
N ALA A 17 26.89 20.07 12.94
CA ALA A 17 27.01 18.64 13.23
C ALA A 17 25.66 17.99 13.53
N VAL A 18 24.79 18.66 14.29
CA VAL A 18 23.43 18.18 14.58
C VAL A 18 22.58 18.13 13.30
N LEU A 19 22.64 19.15 12.43
CA LEU A 19 21.92 19.16 11.17
C LEU A 19 22.32 17.99 10.26
N VAL A 20 23.63 17.75 10.13
CA VAL A 20 24.15 16.62 9.35
C VAL A 20 23.68 15.28 9.93
N LEU A 21 23.69 15.14 11.25
CA LEU A 21 23.19 13.92 11.92
C LEU A 21 21.70 13.69 11.66
N VAL A 22 20.87 14.74 11.67
CA VAL A 22 19.43 14.63 11.36
C VAL A 22 19.21 14.19 9.90
N VAL A 23 19.97 14.74 8.95
CA VAL A 23 19.86 14.37 7.53
C VAL A 23 20.31 12.91 7.32
N VAL A 24 21.42 12.50 7.93
CA VAL A 24 21.89 11.12 7.87
C VAL A 24 20.88 10.17 8.52
N ALA A 25 20.40 10.51 9.72
CA ALA A 25 19.37 9.73 10.39
C ALA A 25 18.10 9.60 9.52
N ALA A 26 17.62 10.68 8.91
CA ALA A 26 16.48 10.66 8.00
C ALA A 26 16.72 9.79 6.75
N PHE A 27 17.95 9.79 6.23
CA PHE A 27 18.36 8.98 5.09
C PHE A 27 18.36 7.48 5.43
N PHE A 28 18.78 7.12 6.65
CA PHE A 28 18.79 5.74 7.14
C PHE A 28 17.48 5.29 7.82
N SER A 29 16.60 6.21 8.25
CA SER A 29 15.34 5.90 8.95
C SER A 29 14.16 5.59 8.03
N GLY A 30 14.41 5.20 6.77
CA GLY A 30 13.39 4.52 5.97
C GLY A 30 12.68 5.35 4.91
N TRP A 31 13.21 6.50 4.48
CA TRP A 31 12.65 7.21 3.30
C TRP A 31 13.10 6.57 1.96
N LEU A 32 14.25 5.89 1.93
CA LEU A 32 14.85 5.30 0.71
C LEU A 32 14.88 3.78 0.68
N VAL A 33 14.41 3.10 1.72
CA VAL A 33 14.03 1.68 1.60
C VAL A 33 12.64 1.64 0.99
N GLY A 34 12.56 2.04 -0.28
CA GLY A 34 11.45 1.72 -1.16
C GLY A 34 11.42 0.21 -1.34
N GLY A 35 10.94 -0.51 -0.32
CA GLY A 35 10.29 -1.79 -0.55
C GLY A 35 9.15 -1.47 -1.50
N THR A 36 9.21 -2.02 -2.71
CA THR A 36 8.10 -2.06 -3.67
C THR A 36 6.82 -2.25 -2.89
N GLY A 37 6.04 -1.17 -2.77
CA GLY A 37 4.96 -1.06 -1.80
C GLY A 37 3.88 -2.08 -2.13
N THR A 38 4.02 -3.28 -1.58
CA THR A 38 2.95 -4.26 -1.50
C THR A 38 1.84 -3.58 -0.72
N ILE A 39 0.80 -3.14 -1.42
CA ILE A 39 -0.38 -2.60 -0.78
C ILE A 39 -0.93 -3.70 0.14
N ALA A 40 -1.16 -3.36 1.41
CA ALA A 40 -1.75 -4.30 2.35
C ALA A 40 -3.07 -4.85 1.79
N THR A 41 -3.32 -6.15 1.96
CA THR A 41 -4.51 -6.83 1.41
C THR A 41 -5.82 -6.11 1.73
N SER A 42 -5.94 -5.51 2.91
CA SER A 42 -7.11 -4.72 3.32
C SER A 42 -7.29 -3.43 2.49
N ALA A 43 -6.20 -2.72 2.20
CA ALA A 43 -6.22 -1.53 1.36
C ALA A 43 -6.45 -1.88 -0.12
N ALA A 44 -5.85 -2.98 -0.60
CA ALA A 44 -6.10 -3.49 -1.94
C ALA A 44 -7.57 -3.88 -2.12
N TYR A 45 -8.14 -4.61 -1.15
CA TYR A 45 -9.55 -4.94 -1.10
C TYR A 45 -10.44 -3.69 -1.11
N SER A 46 -10.17 -2.71 -0.24
CA SER A 46 -10.97 -1.48 -0.17
C SER A 46 -10.92 -0.69 -1.47
N ASN A 47 -9.75 -0.57 -2.10
CA ASN A 47 -9.60 0.11 -3.38
C ASN A 47 -10.34 -0.62 -4.51
N GLY A 48 -10.18 -1.94 -4.60
CA GLY A 48 -10.87 -2.73 -5.62
C GLY A 48 -12.39 -2.73 -5.42
N CYS A 49 -12.90 -2.78 -4.19
CA CYS A 49 -14.33 -2.63 -3.89
C CYS A 49 -14.86 -1.24 -4.29
N ASN A 50 -14.06 -0.19 -4.08
CA ASN A 50 -14.44 1.15 -4.53
C ASN A 50 -14.50 1.22 -6.06
N THR A 51 -13.53 0.66 -6.77
CA THR A 51 -13.54 0.55 -8.24
C THR A 51 -14.74 -0.25 -8.74
N LEU A 52 -15.06 -1.38 -8.11
CA LEU A 52 -16.21 -2.21 -8.44
C LEU A 52 -17.52 -1.41 -8.36
N ARG A 53 -17.68 -0.58 -7.32
CA ARG A 53 -18.90 0.23 -7.11
C ARG A 53 -18.96 1.46 -8.00
N SER A 54 -17.85 2.18 -8.12
CA SER A 54 -17.78 3.48 -8.80
C SER A 54 -17.62 3.39 -10.31
N VAL A 55 -16.90 2.38 -10.80
CA VAL A 55 -16.59 2.22 -12.23
C VAL A 55 -17.47 1.15 -12.86
N TYR A 56 -17.66 0.01 -12.17
CA TYR A 56 -18.36 -1.15 -12.70
C TYR A 56 -19.79 -1.32 -12.18
N GLY A 57 -20.28 -0.39 -11.37
CA GLY A 57 -21.67 -0.39 -10.90
C GLY A 57 -22.08 -1.69 -10.19
N CYS A 58 -21.15 -2.36 -9.50
CA CYS A 58 -21.38 -3.65 -8.83
C CYS A 58 -21.54 -4.88 -9.74
N ASP A 59 -21.04 -4.84 -10.97
CA ASP A 59 -20.98 -5.99 -11.89
C ASP A 59 -20.04 -7.10 -11.35
N THR A 60 -20.59 -8.30 -11.13
CA THR A 60 -19.85 -9.44 -10.55
C THR A 60 -18.85 -10.07 -11.52
N ALA A 61 -19.09 -9.99 -12.83
CA ALA A 61 -18.17 -10.49 -13.85
C ALA A 61 -16.87 -9.68 -13.87
N SER A 62 -16.92 -8.44 -13.40
CA SER A 62 -15.79 -7.52 -13.35
C SER A 62 -14.86 -7.75 -12.15
N VAL A 63 -15.26 -8.52 -11.14
CA VAL A 63 -14.46 -8.78 -9.92
C VAL A 63 -13.12 -9.48 -10.23
N THR A 64 -13.08 -10.32 -11.24
CA THR A 64 -11.84 -10.97 -11.70
C THR A 64 -11.05 -10.12 -12.69
N ALA A 65 -11.70 -9.14 -13.34
CA ALA A 65 -11.09 -8.22 -14.29
C ALA A 65 -10.45 -6.99 -13.62
N ILE A 66 -10.95 -6.57 -12.46
CA ILE A 66 -10.39 -5.43 -11.70
C ILE A 66 -9.02 -5.81 -11.15
N THR A 67 -7.98 -5.29 -11.79
CA THR A 67 -6.57 -5.41 -11.36
C THR A 67 -6.21 -4.25 -10.42
N ILE A 68 -5.55 -4.57 -9.31
CA ILE A 68 -5.16 -3.60 -8.28
C ILE A 68 -3.64 -3.41 -8.38
N SER A 69 -3.21 -2.29 -8.94
CA SER A 69 -1.78 -1.98 -9.10
C SER A 69 -1.07 -1.96 -7.75
N GLY A 70 0.04 -2.69 -7.62
CA GLY A 70 0.84 -2.78 -6.38
C GLY A 70 0.31 -3.78 -5.35
N TYR A 71 -0.79 -4.49 -5.64
CA TYR A 71 -1.26 -5.59 -4.80
C TYR A 71 -0.57 -6.90 -5.19
N ASN A 72 0.33 -7.38 -4.35
CA ASN A 72 1.08 -8.61 -4.60
C ASN A 72 0.98 -9.57 -3.39
N PRO A 73 -0.13 -10.32 -3.28
CA PRO A 73 -0.37 -11.22 -2.16
C PRO A 73 0.62 -12.39 -2.11
N PHE A 74 1.27 -12.71 -3.23
CA PHE A 74 2.19 -13.84 -3.35
C PHE A 74 3.66 -13.44 -3.13
N ASN A 75 3.92 -12.20 -2.72
CA ASN A 75 5.27 -11.65 -2.50
C ASN A 75 6.24 -11.96 -3.66
N ARG A 76 5.74 -11.87 -4.90
CA ARG A 76 6.53 -12.11 -6.11
C ARG A 76 7.41 -10.90 -6.46
N PRO A 77 8.60 -11.10 -7.04
CA PRO A 77 9.42 -9.97 -7.46
C PRO A 77 8.68 -9.13 -8.51
N SER A 78 8.60 -7.81 -8.25
CA SER A 78 7.92 -6.80 -9.08
C SER A 78 8.52 -6.61 -10.48
N THR A 79 9.50 -7.42 -10.89
CA THR A 79 10.17 -7.39 -12.19
C THR A 79 9.36 -8.01 -13.32
N SER A 80 8.15 -8.51 -13.05
CA SER A 80 7.32 -9.09 -14.11
C SER A 80 6.38 -8.03 -14.65
N THR A 81 6.61 -7.64 -15.89
CA THR A 81 5.92 -6.56 -16.62
C THR A 81 4.49 -6.92 -17.05
N ALA A 82 4.01 -8.11 -16.70
CA ALA A 82 2.65 -8.55 -17.00
C ALA A 82 1.77 -8.35 -15.75
N PRO A 83 0.54 -7.79 -15.89
CA PRO A 83 -0.43 -7.84 -14.79
C PRO A 83 -0.60 -9.29 -14.40
N PHE A 84 -0.19 -9.67 -13.20
CA PHE A 84 -0.22 -11.08 -12.84
C PHE A 84 -1.67 -11.51 -12.62
N ALA A 85 -2.00 -12.72 -13.06
CA ALA A 85 -3.34 -13.32 -12.97
C ALA A 85 -3.83 -13.61 -11.52
N GLY A 86 -3.36 -12.85 -10.53
CA GLY A 86 -3.77 -12.92 -9.14
C GLY A 86 -3.71 -11.59 -8.39
N GLU A 87 -3.54 -10.46 -9.08
CA GLU A 87 -3.59 -9.11 -8.50
C GLU A 87 -4.99 -8.49 -8.65
N ASN A 88 -6.02 -9.32 -8.68
CA ASN A 88 -7.38 -8.90 -8.91
C ASN A 88 -8.21 -8.83 -7.61
N LEU A 89 -9.31 -8.10 -7.66
CA LEU A 89 -10.22 -7.94 -6.52
C LEU A 89 -10.70 -9.29 -5.95
N GLY A 90 -10.94 -10.29 -6.81
CA GLY A 90 -11.27 -11.65 -6.37
C GLY A 90 -10.21 -12.27 -5.45
N VAL A 91 -8.92 -12.10 -5.75
CA VAL A 91 -7.83 -12.58 -4.89
C VAL A 91 -7.71 -11.71 -3.64
N ALA A 92 -7.90 -10.39 -3.75
CA ALA A 92 -7.94 -9.50 -2.58
C ALA A 92 -9.05 -9.89 -1.60
N CYS A 93 -10.23 -10.27 -2.10
CA CYS A 93 -11.33 -10.83 -1.29
C CYS A 93 -10.91 -12.11 -0.57
N ASN A 94 -10.38 -13.09 -1.31
CA ASN A 94 -10.04 -14.38 -0.74
C ASN A 94 -8.95 -14.25 0.33
N GLU A 95 -7.96 -13.38 0.09
CA GLU A 95 -6.88 -13.13 1.02
C GLU A 95 -7.30 -12.32 2.25
N ASN A 96 -8.27 -11.41 2.12
CA ASN A 96 -8.80 -10.63 3.23
C ASN A 96 -9.62 -11.52 4.19
N PHE A 97 -10.44 -12.41 3.64
CA PHE A 97 -11.30 -13.31 4.43
C PHE A 97 -10.68 -14.70 4.70
N LYS A 98 -9.48 -14.97 4.17
CA LYS A 98 -8.79 -16.26 4.26
C LYS A 98 -9.67 -17.45 3.86
N THR A 99 -10.51 -17.25 2.85
CA THR A 99 -11.47 -18.24 2.35
C THR A 99 -11.67 -18.05 0.85
N THR A 100 -12.09 -19.11 0.16
CA THR A 100 -12.41 -19.01 -1.28
C THR A 100 -13.84 -18.50 -1.42
N MET A 101 -13.99 -17.23 -1.81
CA MET A 101 -15.28 -16.60 -2.11
C MET A 101 -15.55 -16.62 -3.61
N THR A 102 -16.82 -16.80 -3.97
CA THR A 102 -17.26 -16.57 -5.36
C THR A 102 -17.27 -15.06 -5.67
N PRO A 103 -17.21 -14.66 -6.95
CA PRO A 103 -17.27 -13.25 -7.35
C PRO A 103 -18.50 -12.53 -6.79
N GLU A 104 -19.65 -13.20 -6.71
CA GLU A 104 -20.86 -12.62 -6.16
C GLU A 104 -20.79 -12.44 -4.64
N ALA A 105 -20.18 -13.39 -3.93
CA ALA A 105 -19.96 -13.28 -2.49
C ALA A 105 -18.98 -12.13 -2.17
N CYS A 106 -17.93 -11.97 -2.99
CA CYS A 106 -16.98 -10.86 -2.89
C CYS A 106 -17.66 -9.50 -3.15
N ALA A 107 -18.50 -9.39 -4.18
CA ALA A 107 -19.25 -8.17 -4.45
C ALA A 107 -20.19 -7.82 -3.28
N ARG A 108 -20.85 -8.82 -2.68
CA ARG A 108 -21.69 -8.60 -1.48
C ARG A 108 -20.90 -8.05 -0.29
N THR A 109 -19.70 -8.58 -0.02
CA THR A 109 -18.86 -8.04 1.06
C THR A 109 -18.36 -6.63 0.77
N CYS A 110 -18.15 -6.27 -0.51
CA CYS A 110 -17.87 -4.91 -0.95
C CYS A 110 -19.05 -3.92 -0.76
N GLY A 111 -20.22 -4.39 -0.31
CA GLY A 111 -21.42 -3.57 -0.11
C GLY A 111 -22.28 -3.42 -1.37
N CYS A 112 -22.08 -4.27 -2.38
CA CYS A 112 -22.98 -4.37 -3.53
C CYS A 112 -24.20 -5.21 -3.14
N GLY A 113 -25.29 -4.54 -2.78
CA GLY A 113 -26.58 -5.19 -2.50
C GLY A 113 -27.09 -5.89 -3.75
N THR A 114 -27.32 -7.22 -3.65
CA THR A 114 -27.68 -8.12 -4.76
C THR A 114 -26.91 -7.79 -6.04
N ALA A 115 -25.60 -8.05 -6.02
CA ALA A 115 -24.72 -7.87 -7.16
C ALA A 115 -25.40 -8.40 -8.44
N SER A 116 -25.84 -7.47 -9.28
CA SER A 116 -26.68 -7.75 -10.44
C SER A 116 -25.79 -8.31 -11.54
N THR A 117 -25.96 -9.59 -11.81
CA THR A 117 -25.51 -10.19 -13.07
C THR A 117 -26.25 -9.50 -14.23
N PRO A 118 -25.55 -9.02 -15.27
CA PRO A 118 -26.20 -8.53 -16.49
C PRO A 118 -26.97 -9.64 -17.21
#